data_AF-A0A849QCY2-F1
#
_entry.id   AF-A0A849QCY2-F1
#
_cell.length_a   1.000
_cell.length_b   1.000
_cell.length_c   1.000
_cell.angle_alpha   90.00
_cell.angle_beta   90.00
_cell.angle_gamma   90.00
#
_symmetry.space_group_name_H-M   'P 1'
#
loop_
_entity.id
_entity.type
_entity.pdbx_description
1 polymer ?
#
loop_
_entity_poly.entity_id
_entity_poly.type
_entity_poly.pdbx_seq_one_letter_code
_entity_poly.pdbx_strand_id
1 'polypeptide(L)'
;MGLLARGFMSLSEKIREVPKPILMAAIAPLFALTCIAVAILISPDFSWTGNALSDLGHYMRTDIGPNPVVRAIIFNVGLTVTGIVMVYYIIWLFHQLTDLPTKIGIIPYVIASVFLTAIGIFSENFSPTHYIVSVGFFFSFPWAMWFIGLSWLRFRKLWWFALMSLALPFISIYLWWGTFAGVMPWTGVAIPEILTSLTAIMWIWGFVYLQHTGKLANIIK
;
A
#
# COMPACT_ATOMS: atom_id res chain seq x y z
N MET A 1 42.03 -16.75 -8.99
CA MET A 1 41.48 -17.20 -10.28
C MET A 1 40.05 -17.68 -10.02
N GLY A 2 39.05 -16.85 -10.30
CA GLY A 2 37.64 -17.18 -9.97
C GLY A 2 36.64 -16.06 -10.30
N LEU A 3 37.01 -15.15 -11.21
CA LEU A 3 36.22 -14.00 -11.64
C LEU A 3 35.41 -14.29 -12.92
N LEU A 4 35.20 -15.57 -13.27
CA LEU A 4 34.70 -15.99 -14.59
C LEU A 4 33.59 -17.06 -14.53
N ALA A 5 32.58 -16.88 -13.67
CA ALA A 5 31.34 -17.65 -13.78
C ALA A 5 30.14 -16.97 -13.10
N ARG A 6 29.86 -15.69 -13.41
CA ARG A 6 28.46 -15.23 -13.32
C ARG A 6 27.87 -15.40 -14.71
N GLY A 7 27.45 -16.62 -15.02
CA GLY A 7 26.67 -16.90 -16.22
C GLY A 7 25.47 -15.96 -16.30
N PHE A 8 25.05 -15.62 -17.52
CA PHE A 8 23.83 -14.84 -17.75
C PHE A 8 22.64 -15.64 -17.22
N MET A 9 22.29 -15.43 -15.94
CA MET A 9 21.08 -15.97 -15.37
C MET A 9 19.89 -15.35 -16.08
N SER A 10 19.00 -16.20 -16.55
CA SER A 10 17.70 -15.78 -17.10
C SER A 10 16.90 -15.02 -16.05
N LEU A 11 15.96 -14.19 -16.49
CA LEU A 11 15.05 -13.49 -15.58
C LEU A 11 14.31 -14.47 -14.65
N SER A 12 13.98 -15.66 -15.17
CA SER A 12 13.30 -16.72 -14.40
C SER A 12 14.15 -17.25 -13.24
N GLU A 13 15.46 -17.41 -13.44
CA GLU A 13 16.38 -17.89 -12.39
C GLU A 13 16.59 -16.82 -11.33
N LYS A 14 16.73 -15.55 -11.75
CA LYS A 14 16.82 -14.42 -10.81
C LYS A 14 15.58 -14.30 -9.92
N ILE A 15 14.38 -14.54 -10.47
CA ILE A 15 13.12 -14.52 -9.70
C ILE A 15 13.06 -15.69 -8.70
N ARG A 16 13.51 -16.89 -9.10
CA ARG A 16 13.48 -18.09 -8.23
C ARG A 16 14.34 -17.96 -6.97
N GLU A 17 15.37 -17.13 -7.00
CA GLU A 17 16.23 -16.87 -5.84
C GLU A 17 15.66 -15.84 -4.86
N VAL A 18 14.65 -15.07 -5.26
CA VAL A 18 14.03 -14.08 -4.37
C VAL A 18 13.11 -14.80 -3.38
N PRO A 19 13.23 -14.53 -2.05
CA PRO A 19 12.30 -15.05 -1.07
C PRO A 19 10.84 -14.74 -1.46
N LYS A 20 9.98 -15.77 -1.46
CA LYS A 20 8.56 -15.65 -1.84
C LYS A 20 7.82 -14.47 -1.17
N PRO A 21 8.01 -14.18 0.13
CA PRO A 21 7.35 -13.04 0.76
C PRO A 21 7.69 -11.68 0.12
N ILE A 22 8.91 -11.50 -0.39
CA ILE A 22 9.34 -10.27 -1.06
C ILE A 22 8.61 -10.12 -2.41
N LEU A 23 8.50 -11.20 -3.17
CA LEU A 23 7.75 -11.21 -4.43
C LEU A 23 6.26 -10.92 -4.20
N MET A 24 5.68 -11.52 -3.16
CA MET A 24 4.29 -11.28 -2.76
C MET A 24 4.06 -9.81 -2.42
N ALA A 25 4.95 -9.18 -1.64
CA ALA A 25 4.88 -7.75 -1.33
C ALA A 25 5.03 -6.85 -2.56
N ALA A 26 5.83 -7.26 -3.55
CA ALA A 26 5.97 -6.52 -4.80
C ALA A 26 4.68 -6.56 -5.64
N ILE A 27 4.01 -7.72 -5.70
CA ILE A 27 2.89 -7.98 -6.61
C ILE A 27 1.53 -7.59 -6.00
N ALA A 28 1.34 -7.75 -4.69
CA ALA A 28 0.06 -7.51 -4.04
C ALA A 28 -0.53 -6.10 -4.32
N PRO A 29 0.24 -4.99 -4.31
CA PRO A 29 -0.29 -3.69 -4.71
C PRO A 29 -0.82 -3.64 -6.15
N LEU A 30 -0.16 -4.33 -7.08
CA LEU A 30 -0.62 -4.41 -8.48
C LEU A 30 -1.94 -5.16 -8.59
N PHE A 31 -2.14 -6.18 -7.75
CA PHE A 31 -3.41 -6.91 -7.66
C PHE A 31 -4.55 -5.98 -7.22
N ALA A 32 -4.37 -5.20 -6.15
CA ALA A 32 -5.34 -4.18 -5.73
C ALA A 32 -5.60 -3.15 -6.84
N LEU A 33 -4.56 -2.59 -7.45
CA LEU A 33 -4.71 -1.60 -8.53
C LEU A 33 -5.46 -2.16 -9.74
N THR A 34 -5.22 -3.43 -10.09
CA THR A 34 -5.93 -4.09 -11.18
C THR A 34 -7.40 -4.29 -10.83
N CYS A 35 -7.70 -4.73 -9.60
CA CYS A 35 -9.09 -4.86 -9.13
C CYS A 35 -9.81 -3.50 -9.13
N ILE A 36 -9.16 -2.44 -8.66
CA ILE A 36 -9.70 -1.07 -8.68
C ILE A 36 -9.95 -0.63 -10.12
N ALA A 37 -8.98 -0.81 -11.01
CA ALA A 37 -9.11 -0.43 -12.42
C ALA A 37 -10.28 -1.18 -13.09
N VAL A 38 -10.39 -2.49 -12.87
CA VAL A 38 -11.51 -3.29 -13.40
C VAL A 38 -12.85 -2.82 -12.81
N ALA A 39 -12.91 -2.53 -11.51
CA ALA A 39 -14.12 -2.02 -10.87
C ALA A 39 -14.55 -0.66 -11.45
N ILE A 40 -13.61 0.24 -11.75
CA ILE A 40 -13.88 1.51 -12.44
C ILE A 40 -14.36 1.25 -13.88
N LEU A 41 -13.71 0.36 -14.62
CA LEU A 41 -14.07 0.07 -16.03
C LEU A 41 -15.50 -0.45 -16.19
N ILE A 42 -16.04 -1.17 -15.21
CA ILE A 42 -17.43 -1.65 -15.22
C ILE A 42 -18.42 -0.67 -14.56
N SER A 43 -17.95 0.53 -14.20
CA SER A 43 -18.71 1.62 -13.55
C SER A 43 -18.69 2.89 -14.42
N PRO A 44 -19.43 2.94 -15.54
CA PRO A 44 -19.33 4.01 -16.53
C PRO A 44 -19.68 5.40 -15.98
N ASP A 45 -20.51 5.46 -14.93
CA ASP A 45 -20.95 6.71 -14.30
C ASP A 45 -20.08 7.10 -13.09
N PHE A 46 -18.99 6.37 -12.83
CA PHE A 46 -18.03 6.72 -11.79
C PHE A 46 -17.32 8.04 -12.13
N SER A 47 -17.38 9.00 -11.21
CA SER A 47 -16.71 10.28 -11.30
C SER A 47 -15.51 10.36 -10.37
N TRP A 48 -14.31 10.52 -10.93
CA TRP A 48 -13.09 10.77 -10.13
C TRP A 48 -13.19 11.99 -9.22
N THR A 49 -13.94 13.02 -9.62
CA THR A 49 -14.05 14.27 -8.87
C THR A 49 -15.25 14.30 -7.94
N GLY A 50 -16.22 13.38 -8.10
CA GLY A 50 -17.48 13.37 -7.32
C GLY A 50 -17.65 12.16 -6.40
N ASN A 51 -16.93 11.08 -6.63
CA ASN A 51 -17.05 9.83 -5.88
C ASN A 51 -15.88 9.60 -4.91
N ALA A 52 -16.08 8.67 -3.97
CA ALA A 52 -15.00 7.96 -3.30
C ALA A 52 -14.60 6.73 -4.12
N LEU A 53 -13.35 6.26 -4.05
CA LEU A 53 -13.00 4.95 -4.60
C LEU A 53 -13.76 3.84 -3.87
N SER A 54 -13.98 3.97 -2.55
CA SER A 54 -14.72 2.99 -1.77
C SER A 54 -16.17 2.80 -2.23
N ASP A 55 -16.74 3.76 -2.96
CA ASP A 55 -18.05 3.63 -3.60
C ASP A 55 -18.14 2.42 -4.53
N LEU A 56 -17.02 2.05 -5.17
CA LEU A 56 -16.91 0.86 -6.00
C LEU A 56 -17.15 -0.42 -5.20
N GLY A 57 -16.79 -0.41 -3.91
CA GLY A 57 -16.98 -1.49 -2.94
C GLY A 57 -18.41 -1.63 -2.42
N HIS A 58 -19.33 -0.71 -2.73
CA HIS A 58 -20.71 -0.76 -2.21
C HIS A 58 -21.60 -1.72 -3.01
N TYR A 59 -22.13 -2.76 -2.36
CA TYR A 59 -22.88 -3.87 -2.97
C TYR A 59 -24.24 -3.49 -3.55
N MET A 60 -24.82 -2.37 -3.09
CA MET A 60 -26.18 -1.94 -3.47
C MET A 60 -26.22 -0.62 -4.24
N ARG A 61 -25.05 -0.05 -4.57
CA ARG A 61 -24.95 1.30 -5.14
C ARG A 61 -25.06 1.25 -6.67
N THR A 62 -26.15 1.76 -7.22
CA THR A 62 -26.46 1.65 -8.66
C THR A 62 -26.26 2.94 -9.45
N ASP A 63 -26.04 4.09 -8.79
CA ASP A 63 -25.86 5.39 -9.45
C ASP A 63 -24.53 5.55 -10.18
N ILE A 64 -23.53 4.70 -9.89
CA ILE A 64 -22.19 4.75 -10.52
C ILE A 64 -22.01 3.67 -11.62
N GLY A 65 -23.04 2.90 -11.93
CA GLY A 65 -23.01 1.90 -13.00
C GLY A 65 -23.77 0.60 -12.70
N PRO A 66 -23.87 -0.29 -13.70
CA PRO A 66 -24.58 -1.56 -13.57
C PRO A 66 -23.79 -2.58 -12.73
N ASN A 67 -24.43 -3.70 -12.38
CA ASN A 67 -23.82 -4.84 -11.69
C ASN A 67 -23.09 -4.50 -10.37
N PRO A 68 -23.77 -3.83 -9.41
CA PRO A 68 -23.12 -3.35 -8.19
C PRO A 68 -22.46 -4.45 -7.36
N VAL A 69 -23.04 -5.66 -7.36
CA VAL A 69 -22.50 -6.82 -6.65
C VAL A 69 -21.15 -7.26 -7.23
N VAL A 70 -21.05 -7.40 -8.56
CA VAL A 70 -19.81 -7.86 -9.21
C VAL A 70 -18.68 -6.85 -8.99
N ARG A 71 -18.98 -5.57 -9.17
CA ARG A 71 -18.05 -4.46 -8.90
C ARG A 71 -17.56 -4.47 -7.45
N ALA A 72 -18.48 -4.57 -6.50
CA ALA A 72 -18.15 -4.61 -5.09
C ALA A 72 -17.26 -5.82 -4.74
N ILE A 73 -17.56 -7.01 -5.26
CA ILE A 73 -16.72 -8.20 -5.05
C ILE A 73 -15.29 -7.94 -5.56
N ILE A 74 -15.13 -7.45 -6.78
CA ILE A 74 -13.81 -7.22 -7.39
C ILE A 74 -13.01 -6.23 -6.54
N PHE A 75 -13.59 -5.08 -6.22
CA PHE A 75 -12.94 -4.04 -5.44
C PHE A 75 -12.54 -4.55 -4.05
N ASN A 76 -13.51 -5.11 -3.30
CA ASN A 76 -13.32 -5.54 -1.92
C ASN A 76 -12.32 -6.72 -1.81
N VAL A 77 -12.40 -7.71 -2.70
CA VAL A 77 -11.42 -8.82 -2.74
C VAL A 77 -10.02 -8.31 -3.04
N GLY A 78 -9.88 -7.34 -3.95
CA GLY A 78 -8.61 -6.69 -4.25
C GLY A 78 -7.94 -6.12 -2.99
N LEU A 79 -8.70 -5.41 -2.17
CA LEU A 79 -8.21 -4.82 -0.92
C LEU A 79 -7.94 -5.88 0.16
N THR A 80 -8.89 -6.79 0.39
CA THR A 80 -8.77 -7.85 1.41
C THR A 80 -7.57 -8.75 1.16
N VAL A 81 -7.40 -9.25 -0.06
CA VAL A 81 -6.27 -10.12 -0.41
C VAL A 81 -4.94 -9.38 -0.28
N THR A 82 -4.88 -8.14 -0.76
CA THR A 82 -3.66 -7.31 -0.66
C THR A 82 -3.29 -7.06 0.79
N GLY A 83 -4.26 -6.71 1.65
CA GLY A 83 -4.05 -6.53 3.08
C GLY A 83 -3.53 -7.79 3.77
N ILE A 84 -4.14 -8.95 3.52
CA ILE A 84 -3.71 -10.24 4.08
C ILE A 84 -2.29 -10.58 3.66
N VAL A 85 -1.96 -10.41 2.38
CA VAL A 85 -0.61 -10.66 1.86
C VAL A 85 0.41 -9.73 2.51
N MET A 86 0.06 -8.46 2.70
CA MET A 86 0.95 -7.52 3.39
C MET A 86 1.16 -7.87 4.87
N VAL A 87 0.10 -8.27 5.60
CA VAL A 87 0.25 -8.75 6.98
C VAL A 87 1.21 -9.95 7.04
N TYR A 88 1.04 -10.93 6.15
CA TYR A 88 1.94 -12.08 6.06
C TYR A 88 3.40 -11.66 5.80
N TYR A 89 3.62 -10.80 4.80
CA TYR A 89 4.95 -10.29 4.47
C TYR A 89 5.61 -9.57 5.65
N ILE A 90 4.89 -8.70 6.35
CA ILE A 90 5.46 -7.91 7.44
C ILE A 90 5.75 -8.77 8.67
N ILE A 91 4.91 -9.76 8.98
CA ILE A 91 5.19 -10.74 10.04
C ILE A 91 6.46 -11.53 9.70
N TRP A 92 6.61 -11.98 8.45
CA TRP A 92 7.83 -12.64 8.02
C TRP A 92 9.05 -11.71 8.17
N LEU A 93 8.96 -10.47 7.69
CA LEU A 93 10.01 -9.46 7.81
C LEU A 93 10.37 -9.18 9.28
N PHE A 94 9.38 -9.07 10.16
CA PHE A 94 9.59 -8.81 11.59
C PHE A 94 10.52 -9.84 12.24
N HIS A 95 10.38 -11.12 11.87
CA HIS A 95 11.25 -12.20 12.33
C HIS A 95 12.68 -12.11 11.77
N GLN A 96 12.86 -11.51 10.60
CA GLN A 96 14.18 -11.32 10.00
C GLN A 96 14.92 -10.09 10.56
N LEU A 97 14.20 -9.10 11.09
CA LEU A 97 14.82 -7.89 11.64
C LEU A 97 15.68 -8.20 12.87
N THR A 98 16.86 -7.60 12.94
CA THR A 98 17.73 -7.53 14.13
C THR A 98 17.68 -6.17 14.80
N ASP A 99 17.36 -5.15 14.02
CA ASP A 99 17.42 -3.76 14.45
C ASP A 99 16.12 -3.31 15.15
N LEU A 100 16.24 -2.96 16.44
CA LEU A 100 15.10 -2.62 17.30
C LEU A 100 14.32 -1.37 16.84
N PRO A 101 14.94 -0.23 16.49
CA PRO A 101 14.19 0.92 15.99
C PRO A 101 13.39 0.60 14.71
N THR A 102 13.93 -0.23 13.80
CA THR A 102 13.19 -0.69 12.62
C THR A 102 12.03 -1.61 13.00
N LYS A 103 12.21 -2.52 13.97
CA LYS A 103 11.11 -3.36 14.48
C LYS A 103 9.94 -2.55 15.01
N ILE A 104 10.22 -1.51 15.80
CA ILE A 104 9.19 -0.60 16.30
C ILE A 104 8.55 0.16 15.14
N GLY A 105 9.36 0.64 14.19
CA GLY A 105 8.90 1.42 13.05
C GLY A 105 7.99 0.66 12.08
N ILE A 106 8.07 -0.68 12.00
CA ILE A 106 7.16 -1.48 11.17
C ILE A 106 5.82 -1.81 11.84
N ILE A 107 5.63 -1.53 13.14
CA ILE A 107 4.36 -1.82 13.83
C ILE A 107 3.17 -1.10 13.19
N PRO A 108 3.24 0.22 12.89
CA PRO A 108 2.15 0.90 12.21
C PRO A 108 1.87 0.34 10.81
N TYR A 109 2.86 -0.27 10.16
CA TYR A 109 2.67 -0.91 8.85
C TYR A 109 1.82 -2.19 8.96
N VAL A 110 2.01 -2.99 10.00
CA VAL A 110 1.15 -4.15 10.29
C VAL A 110 -0.28 -3.68 10.55
N ILE A 111 -0.45 -2.65 11.39
CA ILE A 111 -1.75 -2.07 11.73
C ILE A 111 -2.45 -1.55 10.46
N ALA A 112 -1.73 -0.83 9.60
CA ALA A 112 -2.26 -0.35 8.33
C ALA A 112 -2.72 -1.51 7.43
N SER A 113 -1.95 -2.60 7.36
CA SER A 113 -2.30 -3.76 6.54
C SER A 113 -3.54 -4.51 7.06
N VAL A 114 -3.73 -4.55 8.38
CA VAL A 114 -4.96 -5.04 9.01
C VAL A 114 -6.14 -4.13 8.65
N PHE A 115 -5.96 -2.80 8.73
CA PHE A 115 -7.01 -1.86 8.31
C PHE A 115 -7.35 -2.00 6.83
N LEU A 116 -6.36 -2.15 5.93
CA LEU A 116 -6.61 -2.40 4.50
C LEU A 116 -7.45 -3.67 4.27
N THR A 117 -7.14 -4.73 5.03
CA THR A 117 -7.95 -5.96 5.01
C THR A 117 -9.38 -5.68 5.46
N ALA A 118 -9.53 -4.92 6.55
CA ALA A 118 -10.79 -4.55 7.13
C ALA A 118 -11.63 -3.63 6.21
N ILE A 119 -11.02 -2.75 5.42
CA ILE A 119 -11.72 -1.91 4.42
C ILE A 119 -12.45 -2.79 3.39
N GLY A 120 -11.80 -3.86 2.91
CA GLY A 120 -12.45 -4.80 1.97
C GLY A 120 -13.55 -5.65 2.62
N ILE A 121 -13.42 -5.97 3.92
CA ILE A 121 -14.44 -6.75 4.65
C ILE A 121 -15.65 -5.87 5.02
N PHE A 122 -15.38 -4.75 5.68
CA PHE A 122 -16.36 -3.73 6.04
C PHE A 122 -16.46 -2.74 4.89
N SER A 123 -17.02 -3.19 3.77
CA SER A 123 -17.31 -2.35 2.60
C SER A 123 -18.15 -1.11 2.97
N GLU A 124 -18.29 -0.17 2.04
CA GLU A 124 -19.05 1.09 2.24
C GLU A 124 -20.47 0.89 2.80
N ASN A 125 -21.07 -0.30 2.59
CA ASN A 125 -22.34 -0.71 3.18
C ASN A 125 -22.36 -0.70 4.72
N PHE A 126 -21.19 -0.80 5.36
CA PHE A 126 -21.03 -0.93 6.81
C PHE A 126 -20.69 0.41 7.47
N SER A 127 -21.25 1.52 7.00
CA SER A 127 -21.10 2.81 7.69
C SER A 127 -21.75 2.77 9.09
N PRO A 128 -21.08 3.25 10.16
CA PRO A 128 -19.85 4.05 10.17
C PRO A 128 -18.54 3.24 10.27
N THR A 129 -18.61 1.90 10.38
CA THR A 129 -17.43 1.03 10.53
C THR A 129 -16.46 1.17 9.36
N HIS A 130 -16.97 1.25 8.11
CA HIS A 130 -16.13 1.48 6.92
C HIS A 130 -15.26 2.73 7.09
N TYR A 131 -15.88 3.85 7.45
CA TYR A 131 -15.17 5.11 7.67
C TYR A 131 -14.07 4.98 8.73
N ILE A 132 -14.33 4.30 9.84
CA ILE A 132 -13.35 4.10 10.93
C ILE A 132 -12.14 3.32 10.44
N VAL A 133 -12.34 2.22 9.70
CA VAL A 133 -11.23 1.39 9.21
C VAL A 133 -10.46 2.09 8.08
N SER A 134 -11.14 2.87 7.23
CA SER A 134 -10.51 3.68 6.19
C SER A 134 -9.64 4.78 6.78
N VAL A 135 -10.14 5.54 7.76
CA VAL A 135 -9.32 6.51 8.51
C VAL A 135 -8.16 5.81 9.20
N GLY A 136 -8.38 4.64 9.81
CA GLY A 136 -7.34 3.82 10.43
C GLY A 136 -6.19 3.51 9.48
N PHE A 137 -6.48 3.09 8.24
CA PHE A 137 -5.48 2.84 7.20
C PHE A 137 -4.73 4.11 6.81
N PHE A 138 -5.46 5.16 6.40
CA PHE A 138 -4.86 6.41 5.93
C PHE A 138 -4.13 7.19 7.02
N PHE A 139 -4.40 6.91 8.29
CA PHE A 139 -3.64 7.42 9.42
C PHE A 139 -2.39 6.58 9.68
N SER A 140 -2.54 5.27 9.91
CA SER A 140 -1.44 4.41 10.36
C SER A 140 -0.32 4.20 9.34
N PHE A 141 -0.62 4.22 8.04
CA PHE A 141 0.40 4.02 7.01
C PHE A 141 1.42 5.18 6.95
N PRO A 142 1.03 6.47 6.93
CA PRO A 142 1.94 7.59 7.12
C PRO A 142 2.86 7.48 8.35
N TRP A 143 2.34 7.02 9.48
CA TRP A 143 3.14 6.82 10.69
C TRP A 143 4.22 5.75 10.50
N ALA A 144 3.92 4.68 9.74
CA ALA A 144 4.93 3.69 9.38
C ALA A 144 6.07 4.32 8.58
N MET A 145 5.74 5.14 7.57
CA MET A 145 6.73 5.83 6.76
C MET A 145 7.59 6.76 7.64
N TRP A 146 6.98 7.56 8.52
CA TRP A 146 7.72 8.45 9.41
C TRP A 146 8.63 7.71 10.38
N PHE A 147 8.15 6.65 11.04
CA PHE A 147 8.97 5.91 11.99
C PHE A 147 10.15 5.20 11.31
N ILE A 148 9.94 4.62 10.13
CA ILE A 148 11.03 4.03 9.34
C ILE A 148 11.98 5.11 8.84
N GLY A 149 11.45 6.23 8.34
CA GLY A 149 12.23 7.37 7.89
C GLY A 149 13.17 7.88 8.97
N LEU A 150 12.63 8.21 10.15
CA LEU A 150 13.40 8.65 11.31
C LEU A 150 14.42 7.59 11.77
N SER A 151 14.00 6.33 11.87
CA SER A 151 14.88 5.22 12.27
C SER A 151 16.06 5.07 11.32
N TRP A 152 15.85 5.25 10.00
CA TRP A 152 16.88 5.00 9.00
C TRP A 152 17.77 6.20 8.67
N LEU A 153 17.52 7.38 9.25
CA LEU A 153 18.43 8.53 9.15
C LEU A 153 19.83 8.23 9.74
N ARG A 154 19.97 7.28 10.66
CA ARG A 154 21.29 6.85 11.16
C ARG A 154 22.10 6.01 10.17
N PHE A 155 21.50 5.56 9.06
CA PHE A 155 22.16 4.79 8.03
C PHE A 155 22.36 5.64 6.78
N ARG A 156 23.55 6.23 6.60
CA ARG A 156 23.87 7.14 5.48
C ARG A 156 23.50 6.57 4.10
N LYS A 157 23.68 5.26 3.91
CA LYS A 157 23.35 4.53 2.67
C LYS A 157 21.84 4.46 2.36
N LEU A 158 20.98 4.70 3.35
CA LEU A 158 19.53 4.65 3.24
C LEU A 158 18.88 6.04 3.25
N TRP A 159 19.66 7.13 3.30
CA TRP A 159 19.13 8.50 3.41
C TRP A 159 18.12 8.86 2.33
N TRP A 160 18.32 8.44 1.09
CA TRP A 160 17.37 8.74 0.02
C TRP A 160 15.97 8.18 0.35
N PHE A 161 15.89 6.94 0.87
CA PHE A 161 14.64 6.30 1.23
C PHE A 161 14.09 6.87 2.53
N ALA A 162 14.97 7.18 3.50
CA ALA A 162 14.59 7.82 4.75
C ALA A 162 13.92 9.18 4.50
N LEU A 163 14.54 10.05 3.69
CA LEU A 163 14.00 11.36 3.32
C LEU A 163 12.71 11.23 2.52
N MET A 164 12.63 10.29 1.57
CA MET A 164 11.38 9.98 0.87
C MET A 164 10.27 9.57 1.84
N SER A 165 10.57 8.71 2.81
CA SER A 165 9.61 8.25 3.83
C SER A 165 9.15 9.39 4.75
N LEU A 166 9.99 10.40 4.97
CA LEU A 166 9.61 11.60 5.71
C LEU A 166 8.73 12.54 4.88
N ALA A 167 9.01 12.67 3.58
CA ALA A 167 8.34 13.61 2.69
C ALA A 167 6.95 13.13 2.19
N LEU A 168 6.83 11.87 1.77
CA LEU A 168 5.61 11.35 1.14
C LEU A 168 4.32 11.53 1.99
N PRO A 169 4.33 11.33 3.32
CA PRO A 169 3.16 11.60 4.16
C PRO A 169 2.59 13.02 4.06
N PHE A 170 3.42 14.03 3.81
CA PHE A 170 2.96 15.40 3.68
C PHE A 170 2.15 15.62 2.39
N ILE A 171 2.41 14.84 1.34
CA ILE A 171 1.57 14.83 0.13
C ILE A 171 0.16 14.35 0.49
N SER A 172 0.06 13.24 1.25
CA SER A 172 -1.21 12.72 1.70
C SER A 172 -1.95 13.73 2.57
N ILE A 173 -1.28 14.35 3.55
CA ILE A 173 -1.87 15.40 4.40
C ILE A 173 -2.40 16.55 3.55
N TYR A 174 -1.62 17.05 2.60
CA TYR A 174 -2.03 18.14 1.71
C TYR A 174 -3.26 17.78 0.87
N LEU A 175 -3.30 16.56 0.31
CA LEU A 175 -4.43 16.09 -0.49
C LEU A 175 -5.71 15.98 0.34
N TRP A 176 -5.65 15.34 1.51
CA TRP A 176 -6.81 15.17 2.38
C TRP A 176 -7.29 16.51 2.95
N TRP A 177 -6.38 17.31 3.50
CA TRP A 177 -6.70 18.64 4.01
C TRP A 177 -7.30 19.52 2.92
N GLY A 178 -6.68 19.60 1.74
CA GLY A 178 -7.16 20.43 0.64
C GLY A 178 -8.52 20.01 0.12
N THR A 179 -8.81 18.70 0.11
CA THR A 179 -10.13 18.16 -0.25
C THR A 179 -11.19 18.62 0.75
N PHE A 180 -10.95 18.42 2.05
CA PHE A 180 -11.94 18.79 3.08
C PHE A 180 -12.05 20.29 3.32
N ALA A 181 -11.00 21.06 3.02
CA ALA A 181 -11.01 22.52 3.09
C ALA A 181 -11.70 23.17 1.86
N GLY A 182 -12.12 22.39 0.86
CA GLY A 182 -12.75 22.90 -0.36
C GLY A 182 -11.79 23.68 -1.27
N VAL A 183 -10.47 23.44 -1.14
CA VAL A 183 -9.43 24.13 -1.93
C VAL A 183 -9.12 23.36 -3.22
N MET A 184 -9.43 22.07 -3.27
CA MET A 184 -9.18 21.22 -4.43
C MET A 184 -10.31 21.31 -5.48
N PRO A 185 -10.01 21.07 -6.77
CA PRO A 185 -11.00 21.12 -7.86
C PRO A 185 -11.91 19.87 -7.92
N TRP A 186 -12.14 19.20 -6.79
CA TRP A 186 -13.00 18.02 -6.66
C TRP A 186 -13.75 18.04 -5.34
N THR A 187 -14.88 17.34 -5.29
CA THR A 187 -15.76 17.24 -4.12
C THR A 187 -15.75 15.84 -3.49
N GLY A 188 -15.51 14.80 -4.29
CA GLY A 188 -15.32 13.43 -3.85
C GLY A 188 -13.90 13.15 -3.35
N VAL A 189 -13.70 11.97 -2.77
CA VAL A 189 -12.42 11.57 -2.16
C VAL A 189 -11.64 10.51 -2.96
N ALA A 190 -12.09 10.14 -4.16
CA ALA A 190 -11.38 9.15 -4.98
C ALA A 190 -9.94 9.57 -5.34
N ILE A 191 -9.72 10.86 -5.63
CA ILE A 191 -8.40 11.41 -5.94
C ILE A 191 -7.44 11.35 -4.73
N PRO A 192 -7.78 11.89 -3.54
CA PRO A 192 -6.90 11.77 -2.38
C PRO A 192 -6.68 10.30 -1.97
N GLU A 193 -7.68 9.42 -2.12
CA GLU A 193 -7.53 7.98 -1.85
C GLU A 193 -6.52 7.30 -2.78
N ILE A 194 -6.63 7.48 -4.11
CA ILE A 194 -5.72 6.84 -5.05
C ILE A 194 -4.31 7.41 -4.93
N LEU A 195 -4.16 8.72 -4.83
CA LEU A 195 -2.84 9.36 -4.78
C LEU A 195 -2.13 9.03 -3.46
N THR A 196 -2.84 9.01 -2.33
CA THR A 196 -2.27 8.55 -1.05
C THR A 196 -1.91 7.07 -1.10
N SER A 197 -2.73 6.25 -1.75
CA SER A 197 -2.41 4.83 -1.95
C SER A 197 -1.17 4.65 -2.82
N LEU A 198 -1.00 5.45 -3.88
CA LEU A 198 0.20 5.41 -4.73
C LEU A 198 1.47 5.81 -3.96
N THR A 199 1.42 6.76 -3.02
CA THR A 199 2.59 7.03 -2.16
C THR A 199 2.96 5.84 -1.29
N ALA A 200 1.96 5.13 -0.74
CA ALA A 200 2.16 3.88 0.00
C ALA A 200 2.80 2.79 -0.89
N ILE A 201 2.29 2.60 -2.10
CA ILE A 201 2.80 1.61 -3.05
C ILE A 201 4.25 1.91 -3.45
N MET A 202 4.56 3.17 -3.78
CA MET A 202 5.93 3.60 -4.08
C MET A 202 6.88 3.33 -2.91
N TRP A 203 6.44 3.58 -1.67
CA TRP A 203 7.22 3.30 -0.47
C TRP A 203 7.47 1.81 -0.28
N ILE A 204 6.45 0.97 -0.47
CA ILE A 204 6.57 -0.51 -0.40
C ILE A 204 7.56 -1.02 -1.43
N TRP A 205 7.48 -0.56 -2.69
CA TRP A 205 8.42 -0.96 -3.73
C TRP A 205 9.85 -0.50 -3.44
N GLY A 206 10.04 0.71 -2.89
CA GLY A 206 11.34 1.16 -2.44
C GLY A 206 11.91 0.28 -1.31
N PHE A 207 11.05 -0.13 -0.37
CA PHE A 207 11.43 -1.05 0.72
C PHE A 207 11.84 -2.42 0.17
N VAL A 208 11.01 -3.00 -0.69
CA VAL A 208 11.25 -4.28 -1.38
C VAL A 208 12.54 -4.23 -2.20
N TYR A 209 12.79 -3.13 -2.92
CA TYR A 209 14.02 -2.93 -3.68
C TYR A 209 15.26 -2.91 -2.78
N LEU A 210 15.21 -2.20 -1.65
CA LEU A 210 16.30 -2.18 -0.67
C LEU A 210 16.56 -3.58 -0.07
N GLN A 211 15.51 -4.34 0.18
CA GLN A 211 15.62 -5.71 0.69
C GLN A 211 16.24 -6.64 -0.36
N HIS A 212 15.72 -6.63 -1.60
CA HIS A 212 16.20 -7.46 -2.70
C HIS A 212 17.66 -7.17 -3.07
N THR A 213 18.08 -5.91 -3.01
CA THR A 213 19.47 -5.51 -3.31
C THR A 213 20.44 -5.72 -2.14
N GLY A 214 20.00 -6.34 -1.04
CA GLY A 214 20.84 -6.62 0.14
C GLY A 214 21.28 -5.37 0.90
N LYS A 215 20.74 -4.19 0.59
CA LYS A 215 21.12 -2.94 1.26
C LYS A 215 20.71 -2.92 2.74
N LEU A 216 19.76 -3.77 3.11
CA LEU A 216 19.27 -3.96 4.48
C LEU A 216 20.04 -5.04 5.29
N ALA A 217 21.17 -5.57 4.80
CA ALA A 217 21.92 -6.64 5.48
C ALA A 217 22.40 -6.31 6.92
N ASN A 218 22.46 -5.03 7.31
CA ASN A 218 22.81 -4.64 8.69
C ASN A 218 21.56 -4.51 9.60
N ILE A 219 20.37 -4.67 9.04
CA ILE A 219 19.06 -4.48 9.68
C ILE A 219 18.29 -5.81 9.72
N ILE A 220 18.56 -6.69 8.76
CA ILE A 220 17.91 -7.99 8.52
C ILE A 220 18.98 -9.09 8.61
N LYS A 221 18.64 -10.24 9.19
CA LYS A 221 19.49 -11.45 9.22
C LYS A 221 19.65 -12.09 7.84
#